data_AF-A0A8C2JH06-F1
#
_entry.id   AF-A0A8C2JH06-F1
#
_cell.length_a   1.000
_cell.length_b   1.000
_cell.length_c   1.000
_cell.angle_alpha   90.00
_cell.angle_beta   90.00
_cell.angle_gamma   90.00
#
_symmetry.space_group_name_H-M   'P 1'
#
loop_
_entity.id
_entity.type
_entity.pdbx_description
1 polymer ?
#
loop_
_entity_poly.entity_id
_entity_poly.type
_entity_poly.pdbx_seq_one_letter_code
_entity_poly.pdbx_strand_id
1 'polypeptide(L)' 'MSALHEIFSYITKYKDEILSALERDEQSRRQRLRAKLEQVIDTMALSS' A
#
# COMPACT_ATOMS: atom_id res chain seq x y z
N MET A 1 -12.93 14.58 -2.86
CA MET A 1 -11.86 14.05 -2.00
C MET A 1 -12.51 13.35 -0.82
N SER A 2 -12.40 12.03 -0.73
CA SER A 2 -12.86 11.25 0.43
C SER A 2 -11.68 10.99 1.37
N ALA A 3 -11.95 10.64 2.64
CA ALA A 3 -10.89 10.26 3.59
C ALA A 3 -9.99 9.12 3.06
N LEU A 4 -10.55 8.19 2.28
CA LEU A 4 -9.79 7.12 1.63
C LEU A 4 -8.80 7.66 0.59
N HIS A 5 -9.19 8.68 -0.19
CA HIS A 5 -8.28 9.33 -1.15
C HIS A 5 -7.13 10.06 -0.44
N GLU A 6 -7.39 10.69 0.70
CA GLU A 6 -6.34 11.34 1.49
C GLU A 6 -5.34 10.30 2.02
N ILE A 7 -5.83 9.19 2.58
CA ILE A 7 -4.98 8.08 3.02
C ILE A 7 -4.15 7.51 1.85
N PHE A 8 -4.76 7.35 0.67
CA PHE A 8 -4.06 6.85 -0.51
C PHE A 8 -2.95 7.79 -1.01
N SER A 9 -3.13 9.11 -0.85
CA SER A 9 -2.09 10.09 -1.18
C SER A 9 -0.83 9.88 -0.34
N TYR A 10 -0.98 9.55 0.95
CA TYR A 10 0.14 9.22 1.82
C TYR A 10 0.77 7.87 1.46
N ILE A 11 -0.04 6.87 1.14
CA ILE A 11 0.46 5.55 0.71
C ILE A 11 1.32 5.70 -0.55
N THR A 12 0.88 6.50 -1.53
CA THR A 12 1.65 6.74 -2.75
C THR A 12 2.95 7.50 -2.46
N LYS A 13 2.91 8.50 -1.57
CA LYS A 13 4.08 9.31 -1.19
C LYS A 13 5.18 8.50 -0.50
N TYR A 14 4.82 7.49 0.29
CA TYR A 14 5.75 6.68 1.10
C TYR A 14 5.78 5.21 0.67
N LYS A 15 5.51 4.95 -0.62
CA LYS A 15 5.30 3.60 -1.15
C LYS A 15 6.47 2.67 -0.79
N ASP A 16 7.70 3.10 -1.06
CA ASP A 16 8.88 2.24 -0.91
C ASP A 16 9.19 1.95 0.56
N GLU A 17 9.01 2.92 1.45
CA GLU A 17 9.18 2.77 2.89
C GLU A 17 8.14 1.82 3.48
N ILE A 18 6.87 1.96 3.07
CA ILE A 18 5.78 1.09 3.53
C ILE A 18 6.00 -0.34 3.03
N LEU A 19 6.32 -0.54 1.74
CA LEU A 19 6.58 -1.87 1.20
C LEU A 19 7.81 -2.51 1.86
N SER A 20 8.85 -1.73 2.14
CA SER A 20 10.03 -2.20 2.87
C SER A 20 9.71 -2.59 4.31
N ALA A 21 8.82 -1.86 5.00
CA ALA A 21 8.36 -2.22 6.34
C ALA A 21 7.56 -3.53 6.33
N LEU A 22 6.66 -3.70 5.35
CA LEU A 22 5.87 -4.92 5.16
C LEU A 22 6.74 -6.14 4.81
N GLU A 23 7.86 -5.93 4.13
CA GLU A 23 8.84 -6.99 3.83
C GLU A 23 9.59 -7.44 5.08
N ARG A 24 9.89 -6.52 6.01
CA ARG A 24 10.68 -6.81 7.22
C ARG A 24 9.86 -7.43 8.35
N ASP A 25 8.58 -7.12 8.43
CA ASP A 25 7.68 -7.64 9.46
C ASP A 25 7.20 -9.09 9.16
N GLU A 26 7.38 -10.00 10.11
CA GLU A 26 7.05 -11.42 9.93
C GLU A 26 5.54 -11.65 9.75
N GLN A 27 4.72 -10.98 10.55
CA GLN A 27 3.27 -11.10 10.48
C GLN A 27 2.76 -10.59 9.13
N SER A 28 3.30 -9.49 8.64
CA SER A 28 2.97 -8.88 7.35
C SER A 28 3.34 -9.80 6.18
N ARG A 29 4.51 -10.45 6.23
CA ARG A 29 4.89 -11.47 5.25
C ARG A 29 3.94 -12.67 5.28
N ARG A 30 3.63 -13.20 6.47
CA ARG A 30 2.70 -14.34 6.64
C ARG A 30 1.32 -14.05 6.04
N GLN A 31 0.87 -12.81 6.14
CA GLN A 31 -0.43 -12.36 5.60
C GLN A 31 -0.35 -11.82 4.17
N ARG A 32 0.85 -11.82 3.55
CA ARG A 32 1.12 -11.31 2.19
C ARG A 32 0.68 -9.86 2.00
N LEU A 33 0.85 -9.02 3.03
CA LEU A 33 0.35 -7.65 3.02
C LEU A 33 1.01 -6.77 1.95
N ARG A 34 2.30 -6.97 1.68
CA ARG A 34 3.01 -6.26 0.60
C ARG A 34 2.31 -6.42 -0.75
N ALA A 35 2.09 -7.67 -1.17
CA ALA A 35 1.46 -7.99 -2.44
C ALA A 35 0.02 -7.45 -2.51
N LYS A 36 -0.72 -7.49 -1.41
CA LYS A 36 -2.07 -6.92 -1.34
C LYS A 36 -2.05 -5.39 -1.50
N LEU A 37 -1.08 -4.71 -0.89
CA LEU A 37 -0.94 -3.26 -1.02
C LEU A 37 -0.53 -2.87 -2.44
N GLU A 38 0.40 -3.59 -3.06
CA GLU A 38 0.77 -3.40 -4.47
C GLU A 38 -0.46 -3.53 -5.38
N GLN A 39 -1.29 -4.57 -5.18
CA GLN A 39 -2.55 -4.74 -5.92
C GLN A 39 -3.53 -3.58 -5.72
N VAL A 40 -3.67 -3.07 -4.49
CA VAL A 40 -4.54 -1.91 -4.20
C VAL A 40 -4.03 -0.67 -4.92
N ILE A 41 -2.71 -0.41 -4.90
CA ILE A 41 -2.09 0.72 -5.58
C ILE A 41 -2.37 0.67 -7.09
N ASP A 42 -2.13 -0.50 -7.71
CA ASP A 42 -2.34 -0.69 -9.15
C ASP A 42 -3.82 -0.51 -9.51
N THR A 43 -4.73 -1.05 -8.70
CA THR A 43 -6.19 -0.91 -8.92
C THR A 43 -6.63 0.54 -8.81
N MET A 44 -6.13 1.28 -7.81
CA MET A 44 -6.51 2.68 -7.59
C MET A 44 -5.93 3.60 -8.67
N ALA A 45 -4.72 3.32 -9.16
CA ALA A 45 -4.11 4.05 -10.27
C ALA A 45 -4.90 3.91 -11.58
N LEU A 46 -5.55 2.76 -11.81
CA LEU A 46 -6.42 2.52 -12.96
C LEU A 46 -7.81 3.17 -12.82
N SER A 47 -8.25 3.43 -11.58
CA SER A 47 -9.54 4.09 -11.29
C SER A 47 -9.47 5.62 -11.21
N SER A 48 -8.30 6.20 -11.48
CA SER A 48 -8.01 7.63 -11.38
C SER A 48 -8.21 8.37 -12.70
#